data_AF-A0A7L0MLN2-F1
#
_entry.id   AF-A0A7L0MLN2-F1
#
_cell.length_a   1.000
_cell.length_b   1.000
_cell.length_c   1.000
_cell.angle_alpha   90.00
_cell.angle_beta   90.00
_cell.angle_gamma   90.00
#
_symmetry.space_group_name_H-M   'P 1'
#
loop_
_entity.id
_entity.type
_entity.pdbx_description
1 polymer ?
#
loop_
_entity_poly.entity_id
_entity_poly.type
_entity_poly.pdbx_seq_one_letter_code
_entity_poly.pdbx_strand_id
1 'polypeptide(L)'
;MQNYARKHKIPIDLGYKFQVIPQDTADTPPEDGVYIRGLFLDGARWDRTKGMLAEQYLKLPFDVMPIIWIKPTVKSEINKYNAYICPLYKTSEHIGVLSTTGHSTNFVIALTLNTDKPVQHWIKQGVALLCQLDA
;
A
#
# COMPACT_ATOMS: atom_id res chain seq x y z
N MET A 1 12.27 8.75 -6.45
CA MET A 1 13.03 9.50 -5.42
C MET A 1 14.09 10.44 -6.01
N GLN A 2 15.04 9.97 -6.84
CA GLN A 2 16.09 10.85 -7.40
C GLN A 2 15.57 12.09 -8.11
N ASN A 3 14.55 11.95 -8.97
CA ASN A 3 13.97 13.10 -9.69
C ASN A 3 13.32 14.11 -8.74
N TYR A 4 12.62 13.63 -7.70
CA TYR A 4 12.01 14.49 -6.69
C TYR A 4 13.08 15.27 -5.90
N ALA A 5 14.11 14.57 -5.39
CA ALA A 5 15.19 15.21 -4.64
C ALA A 5 15.92 16.29 -5.47
N ARG A 6 16.16 16.03 -6.76
CA ARG A 6 16.74 17.01 -7.69
C ARG A 6 15.82 18.20 -7.94
N LYS A 7 14.53 17.97 -8.21
CA LYS A 7 13.51 19.03 -8.42
C LYS A 7 13.39 19.95 -7.21
N HIS A 8 13.38 19.37 -6.01
CA HIS A 8 13.17 20.08 -4.74
C HIS A 8 14.47 20.52 -4.04
N LYS A 9 15.64 20.21 -4.62
CA LYS A 9 16.97 20.56 -4.08
C LYS A 9 17.20 20.11 -2.62
N ILE A 10 16.74 18.91 -2.29
CA ILE A 10 16.88 18.29 -0.96
C ILE A 10 17.72 17.01 -1.05
N PRO A 11 18.28 16.52 0.08
CA PRO A 11 18.96 15.22 0.11
C PRO A 11 18.05 14.08 -0.36
N ILE A 12 18.67 13.03 -0.92
CA ILE A 12 17.95 11.84 -1.40
C ILE A 12 17.37 10.99 -0.26
N ASP A 13 17.69 11.30 1.00
CA ASP A 13 17.22 10.58 2.17
C ASP A 13 15.73 10.87 2.45
N LEU A 14 14.88 10.30 1.61
CA LEU A 14 13.44 10.45 1.62
C LEU A 14 12.77 9.14 2.04
N GLY A 15 11.58 9.26 2.59
CA GLY A 15 10.66 8.13 2.76
C GLY A 15 9.47 8.26 1.82
N TYR A 16 8.50 7.36 2.04
CA TYR A 16 7.26 7.34 1.29
C TYR A 16 6.09 7.62 2.22
N LYS A 17 5.23 8.57 1.81
CA LYS A 17 3.89 8.72 2.34
C LYS A 17 2.91 8.09 1.37
N PHE A 18 2.02 7.25 1.89
CA PHE A 18 0.99 6.57 1.11
C PHE A 18 -0.35 7.26 1.36
N GLN A 19 -1.10 7.48 0.28
CA GLN A 19 -2.45 8.04 0.36
C GLN A 19 -3.35 7.30 -0.61
N VAL A 20 -4.43 6.71 -0.10
CA VAL A 20 -5.48 6.15 -0.96
C VAL A 20 -6.38 7.30 -1.44
N ILE A 21 -6.55 7.41 -2.74
CA ILE A 21 -7.41 8.42 -3.39
C ILE A 21 -8.72 7.72 -3.75
N PRO A 22 -9.91 8.33 -3.54
CA PRO A 22 -11.21 7.72 -3.84
C PRO A 22 -11.52 7.70 -5.35
N GLN A 23 -10.58 7.22 -6.17
CA GLN A 23 -10.65 7.15 -7.62
C GLN A 23 -9.97 5.85 -8.08
N ASP A 24 -10.53 5.17 -9.09
CA ASP A 24 -9.93 3.96 -9.67
C ASP A 24 -9.03 4.27 -10.87
N THR A 25 -9.24 5.41 -11.53
CA THR A 25 -8.46 5.89 -12.68
C THR A 25 -8.05 7.35 -12.49
N ALA A 26 -6.95 7.73 -13.14
CA ALA A 26 -6.47 9.10 -13.19
C ALA A 26 -5.98 9.39 -14.62
N ASP A 27 -6.44 10.49 -15.20
CA ASP A 27 -6.09 10.89 -16.58
C ASP A 27 -4.77 11.67 -16.64
N THR A 28 -4.36 12.24 -15.51
CA THR A 28 -3.14 13.03 -15.38
C THR A 28 -2.18 12.40 -14.37
N PRO A 29 -0.85 12.48 -14.59
CA PRO A 29 0.12 12.06 -13.59
C PRO A 29 0.06 12.96 -12.34
N PRO A 30 0.49 12.45 -11.16
CA PRO A 30 0.65 13.31 -10.00
C PRO A 30 1.77 14.32 -10.21
N GLU A 31 1.68 15.48 -9.56
CA GLU A 31 2.74 16.50 -9.57
C GLU A 31 4.09 15.94 -9.09
N ASP A 32 4.04 15.11 -8.04
CA ASP A 32 5.18 14.42 -7.46
C ASP A 32 4.79 13.00 -7.05
N GLY A 33 5.72 12.06 -7.20
CA GLY A 33 5.50 10.66 -6.85
C GLY A 33 4.82 9.86 -7.97
N VAL A 34 4.10 8.81 -7.58
CA VAL A 34 3.47 7.87 -8.53
C VAL A 34 2.11 7.41 -8.05
N TYR A 35 1.19 7.20 -8.99
CA TYR A 35 -0.06 6.49 -8.73
C TYR A 35 0.13 5.00 -9.02
N ILE A 36 -0.33 4.16 -8.09
CA ILE A 36 -0.46 2.72 -8.27
C ILE A 36 -1.94 2.39 -8.33
N ARG A 37 -2.32 1.53 -9.26
CA ARG A 37 -3.69 1.02 -9.45
C ARG A 37 -3.66 -0.49 -9.68
N GLY A 38 -4.81 -1.12 -9.56
CA GLY A 38 -4.98 -2.56 -9.83
C GLY A 38 -4.43 -3.45 -8.72
N LEU A 39 -4.38 -2.95 -7.48
CA LEU A 39 -4.06 -3.78 -6.31
C LEU A 39 -5.34 -4.38 -5.73
N PHE A 40 -5.20 -5.56 -5.15
CA PHE A 40 -6.27 -6.25 -4.45
C PHE A 40 -5.96 -6.26 -2.95
N LEU A 41 -6.98 -6.10 -2.11
CA LEU A 41 -6.90 -6.19 -0.67
C LEU A 41 -7.50 -7.53 -0.23
N ASP A 42 -6.67 -8.35 0.39
CA ASP A 42 -7.06 -9.66 0.94
C ASP A 42 -7.19 -9.56 2.46
N GLY A 43 -8.09 -10.37 3.04
CA GLY A 43 -8.41 -10.40 4.48
C GLY A 43 -9.17 -9.17 5.01
N ALA A 44 -9.46 -8.19 4.16
CA ALA A 44 -10.20 -6.98 4.50
C ALA A 44 -10.85 -6.36 3.25
N ARG A 45 -11.60 -5.27 3.44
CA ARG A 45 -12.05 -4.39 2.36
C ARG A 45 -11.64 -2.95 2.62
N TRP A 46 -11.67 -2.12 1.59
CA TRP A 46 -11.49 -0.68 1.74
C TRP A 46 -12.84 0.03 1.78
N ASP A 47 -13.14 0.67 2.91
CA ASP A 47 -14.31 1.53 2.98
C ASP A 47 -14.02 2.84 2.24
N ARG A 48 -14.51 2.94 1.01
CA ARG A 48 -14.30 4.10 0.12
C ARG A 48 -14.93 5.38 0.67
N THR A 49 -15.97 5.27 1.49
CA THR A 49 -16.64 6.44 2.09
C THR A 49 -15.84 6.97 3.26
N LYS A 50 -15.34 6.08 4.13
CA LYS A 50 -14.54 6.45 5.29
C LYS A 50 -13.05 6.65 4.99
N GLY A 51 -12.54 6.08 3.89
CA GLY A 51 -11.14 6.10 3.53
C GLY A 51 -10.25 5.30 4.51
N MET A 52 -10.71 4.12 4.92
CA MET A 52 -10.01 3.25 5.88
C MET A 52 -10.37 1.77 5.68
N LEU A 53 -9.58 0.90 6.31
CA LEU A 53 -9.85 -0.54 6.35
C LEU A 53 -11.19 -0.84 7.02
N ALA A 54 -11.88 -1.84 6.49
CA ALA A 54 -13.11 -2.39 7.06
C ALA A 54 -13.16 -3.91 6.90
N GLU A 55 -14.04 -4.54 7.67
CA GLU A 55 -14.27 -5.98 7.63
C GLU A 55 -14.68 -6.43 6.22
N GLN A 56 -14.08 -7.53 5.77
CA GLN A 56 -14.38 -8.13 4.48
C GLN A 56 -15.83 -8.63 4.42
N TYR A 57 -16.43 -8.56 3.24
CA TYR A 57 -17.76 -9.13 3.03
C TYR A 57 -17.70 -10.65 2.90
N LEU A 58 -18.71 -11.32 3.43
CA LEU A 58 -18.84 -12.77 3.27
C LEU A 58 -18.90 -13.13 1.78
N LYS A 59 -18.15 -14.16 1.37
CA LYS A 59 -18.06 -14.67 -0.01
C LYS A 59 -17.34 -13.76 -1.01
N LEU A 60 -16.75 -12.65 -0.58
CA LEU A 60 -15.84 -11.86 -1.43
C LEU A 60 -14.40 -12.11 -0.94
N PRO A 61 -13.58 -12.87 -1.68
CA PRO A 61 -12.25 -13.27 -1.22
C PRO A 61 -11.24 -12.13 -1.21
N PHE A 62 -11.50 -11.03 -1.94
CA PHE A 62 -10.67 -9.83 -1.95
C PHE A 62 -11.54 -8.61 -2.30
N ASP A 63 -11.00 -7.43 -2.07
CA ASP A 63 -11.56 -6.15 -2.52
C ASP A 63 -10.61 -5.44 -3.50
N VAL A 64 -11.15 -4.66 -4.43
CA VAL A 64 -10.34 -3.91 -5.39
C VAL A 64 -9.98 -2.55 -4.82
N MET A 65 -8.69 -2.29 -4.68
CA MET A 65 -8.21 -1.03 -4.11
C MET A 65 -8.35 0.13 -5.10
N PRO A 66 -8.78 1.31 -4.60
CA PRO A 66 -8.61 2.55 -5.33
C PRO A 66 -7.12 2.86 -5.59
N ILE A 67 -6.87 3.94 -6.33
CA ILE A 67 -5.52 4.45 -6.55
C ILE A 67 -4.81 4.71 -5.22
N ILE A 68 -3.60 4.19 -5.09
CA ILE A 68 -2.67 4.54 -4.02
C ILE A 68 -1.61 5.49 -4.58
N TRP A 69 -1.55 6.69 -4.02
CA TRP A 69 -0.51 7.66 -4.30
C TRP A 69 0.69 7.44 -3.38
N ILE A 70 1.84 7.12 -3.97
CA ILE A 70 3.12 7.09 -3.29
C ILE A 70 3.80 8.44 -3.48
N LYS A 71 3.96 9.19 -2.39
CA LYS A 71 4.57 10.51 -2.36
C LYS A 71 5.96 10.42 -1.73
N PRO A 72 7.02 10.84 -2.42
CA PRO A 72 8.31 11.09 -1.78
C PRO A 72 8.11 12.16 -0.69
N THR A 73 8.62 11.93 0.51
CA THR A 73 8.42 12.83 1.64
C THR A 73 9.66 12.81 2.53
N VAL A 74 10.00 13.93 3.16
CA VAL A 74 11.10 13.97 4.13
C VAL A 74 10.73 13.09 5.32
N LYS A 75 11.65 12.25 5.79
CA LYS A 75 11.35 11.23 6.81
C LYS A 75 10.72 11.79 8.10
N SER A 76 11.11 13.00 8.49
CA SER A 76 10.57 13.71 9.67
C SER A 76 9.09 14.10 9.54
N GLU A 77 8.55 14.17 8.33
CA GLU A 77 7.17 14.57 8.06
C GLU A 77 6.21 13.36 7.92
N ILE A 78 6.74 12.14 8.00
CA ILE A 78 5.96 10.91 7.86
C ILE A 78 5.31 10.56 9.19
N ASN A 79 4.08 11.03 9.38
CA ASN A 79 3.24 10.63 10.51
C ASN A 79 2.73 9.19 10.33
N LYS A 80 2.89 8.36 11.36
CA LYS A 80 2.49 6.94 11.35
C LYS A 80 1.31 6.62 12.28
N TYR A 81 0.64 7.63 12.82
CA TYR A 81 -0.45 7.40 13.78
C TYR A 81 -1.68 6.78 13.09
N ASN A 82 -2.29 5.80 13.74
CA ASN A 82 -3.53 5.13 13.32
C ASN A 82 -3.51 4.51 11.91
N ALA A 83 -2.35 3.98 11.50
CA ALA A 83 -2.23 3.26 10.23
C ALA A 83 -1.74 1.83 10.45
N TYR A 84 -2.36 0.90 9.73
CA TYR A 84 -1.86 -0.46 9.57
C TYR A 84 -0.73 -0.48 8.54
N ILE A 85 0.39 -1.12 8.89
CA ILE A 85 1.48 -1.38 7.95
C ILE A 85 1.12 -2.66 7.18
N CYS A 86 0.49 -2.49 6.03
CA CYS A 86 0.01 -3.56 5.18
C CYS A 86 1.11 -4.01 4.21
N PRO A 87 1.50 -5.30 4.22
CA PRO A 87 2.45 -5.83 3.24
C PRO A 87 1.81 -5.93 1.85
N LEU A 88 2.56 -5.57 0.81
CA LEU A 88 2.24 -5.83 -0.60
C LEU A 88 3.04 -7.01 -1.11
N TYR A 89 2.34 -8.02 -1.62
CA TYR A 89 2.91 -9.19 -2.26
C TYR A 89 2.57 -9.23 -3.75
N LYS A 90 3.31 -10.04 -4.52
CA LYS A 90 2.97 -10.31 -5.91
C LYS A 90 1.73 -11.20 -5.98
N THR A 91 1.72 -12.33 -5.29
CA THR A 91 0.65 -13.36 -5.26
C THR A 91 0.17 -13.66 -3.83
N SER A 92 -1.02 -14.25 -3.70
CA SER A 92 -1.66 -14.60 -2.41
C SER A 92 -1.02 -15.78 -1.69
N GLU A 93 -0.21 -16.60 -2.36
CA GLU A 93 0.43 -17.74 -1.69
C GLU A 93 1.34 -17.34 -0.53
N HIS A 94 1.71 -16.06 -0.38
CA HIS A 94 2.64 -15.52 0.63
C HIS A 94 4.00 -16.24 0.73
N ILE A 95 4.23 -17.22 -0.14
CA ILE A 95 5.41 -18.04 -0.23
C ILE A 95 6.31 -17.38 -1.27
N GLY A 96 7.47 -16.94 -0.81
CA GLY A 96 8.57 -16.54 -1.68
C GLY A 96 9.82 -17.26 -1.22
N VAL A 97 10.65 -17.69 -2.17
CA VAL A 97 12.01 -18.11 -1.85
C VAL A 97 12.83 -16.84 -1.59
N LEU A 98 13.81 -16.90 -0.70
CA LEU A 98 14.80 -15.83 -0.64
C LEU A 98 15.64 -15.91 -1.90
N SER A 99 15.68 -14.84 -2.68
CA SER A 99 16.62 -14.71 -3.79
C SER A 99 18.07 -14.79 -3.27
N THR A 100 19.02 -14.98 -4.16
CA THR A 100 20.46 -14.96 -3.85
C THR A 100 20.91 -13.66 -3.19
N THR A 101 20.14 -12.57 -3.31
CA THR A 101 20.38 -11.28 -2.62
C THR A 101 19.63 -11.14 -1.29
N GLY A 102 18.99 -12.19 -0.78
CA GLY A 102 18.22 -12.17 0.47
C GLY A 102 16.85 -11.45 0.38
N HIS A 103 16.44 -10.97 -0.80
CA HIS A 103 15.12 -10.39 -1.00
C HIS A 103 14.10 -11.48 -1.30
N SER A 104 12.92 -11.42 -0.68
CA SER A 104 11.81 -12.32 -0.98
C SER A 104 11.38 -12.18 -2.44
N THR A 105 11.12 -13.30 -3.11
CA THR A 105 10.60 -13.29 -4.48
C THR A 105 9.16 -12.78 -4.57
N ASN A 106 8.41 -12.77 -3.45
CA ASN A 106 6.99 -12.41 -3.42
C ASN A 106 6.71 -11.06 -2.73
N PHE A 107 7.45 -10.68 -1.68
CA PHE A 107 7.26 -9.38 -1.03
C PHE A 107 7.77 -8.22 -1.90
N VAL A 108 6.96 -7.15 -2.00
CA VAL A 108 7.27 -5.95 -2.79
C VAL A 108 7.66 -4.79 -1.89
N ILE A 109 6.74 -4.34 -1.02
CA ILE A 109 6.93 -3.22 -0.07
C ILE A 109 5.82 -3.28 0.98
N ALA A 110 5.97 -2.56 2.09
CA ALA A 110 4.87 -2.32 3.04
C ALA A 110 4.33 -0.90 2.90
N LEU A 111 2.99 -0.76 2.88
CA LEU A 111 2.27 0.50 2.73
C LEU A 111 1.45 0.79 3.99
N THR A 112 1.22 2.07 4.29
CA THR A 112 0.37 2.47 5.42
C THR A 112 -1.08 2.65 4.97
N LEU A 113 -2.00 1.90 5.56
CA LEU A 113 -3.44 1.99 5.34
C LEU A 113 -4.14 2.51 6.59
N ASN A 114 -5.05 3.47 6.44
CA ASN A 114 -5.79 4.03 7.57
C ASN A 114 -6.71 2.98 8.20
N THR A 115 -6.89 3.08 9.52
CA THR A 115 -7.76 2.18 10.29
C THR A 115 -8.36 2.87 11.51
N ASP A 116 -9.60 2.52 11.85
CA ASP A 116 -10.25 2.84 13.12
C ASP A 116 -10.15 1.72 14.16
N LYS A 117 -9.71 0.52 13.75
CA LYS A 117 -9.44 -0.62 14.63
C LYS A 117 -7.97 -0.68 15.08
N PRO A 118 -7.68 -1.34 16.22
CA PRO A 118 -6.31 -1.63 16.63
C PRO A 118 -5.55 -2.43 15.57
N VAL A 119 -4.29 -2.09 15.32
CA VAL A 119 -3.45 -2.72 14.28
C VAL A 119 -3.38 -4.25 14.41
N GLN A 120 -3.36 -4.79 15.64
CA GLN A 120 -3.37 -6.23 15.91
C GLN A 120 -4.57 -6.96 15.32
N HIS A 121 -5.70 -6.29 15.12
CA HIS A 121 -6.87 -6.89 14.49
C HIS A 121 -6.57 -7.30 13.05
N TRP A 122 -5.98 -6.40 12.25
CA TRP A 122 -5.63 -6.66 10.85
C TRP A 122 -4.45 -7.63 10.72
N ILE A 123 -3.49 -7.58 11.66
CA ILE A 123 -2.42 -8.58 11.71
C ILE A 123 -3.00 -10.00 11.87
N LYS A 124 -3.97 -10.18 12.78
CA LYS A 124 -4.60 -11.49 13.02
C LYS A 124 -5.45 -11.97 11.84
N GLN A 125 -6.02 -11.05 11.07
CA GLN A 125 -6.76 -11.38 9.85
C GLN A 125 -5.85 -11.64 8.65
N GLY A 126 -4.54 -11.41 8.78
CA GLY A 126 -3.58 -11.62 7.68
C GLY A 126 -3.76 -10.63 6.54
N VAL A 127 -4.23 -9.41 6.82
CA VAL A 127 -4.54 -8.43 5.78
C VAL A 127 -3.33 -8.09 4.93
N ALA A 128 -3.46 -8.21 3.61
CA ALA A 128 -2.38 -7.95 2.67
C ALA A 128 -2.88 -7.31 1.38
N LEU A 129 -2.00 -6.56 0.73
CA LEU A 129 -2.19 -6.12 -0.64
C LEU A 129 -1.54 -7.12 -1.60
N LEU A 130 -2.16 -7.32 -2.76
CA LEU A 130 -1.70 -8.22 -3.80
C LEU A 130 -1.63 -7.48 -5.15
N CYS A 131 -0.56 -7.72 -5.91
CA CYS A 131 -0.43 -7.22 -7.29
C CYS A 131 -1.29 -8.02 -8.28
N GLN A 132 -1.45 -9.32 -8.05
CA GLN A 132 -2.27 -10.20 -8.86
C GLN A 132 -2.99 -11.23 -7.98
N LEU A 133 -4.13 -11.68 -8.46
CA LEU A 133 -4.87 -12.78 -7.87
C LEU A 133 -4.34 -14.10 -8.43
N ASP A 134 -4.41 -15.17 -7.64
CA ASP A 134 -4.08 -16.50 -8.12
C ASP A 134 -5.14 -16.97 -9.15
N ALA A 135 -4.69 -17.72 -10.17
CA ALA A 135 -5.50 -18.20 -11.29
C ALA A 135 -6.25 -19.50 -10.96
#